data_AF-A0A841PKR4-F1
#
_entry.id   AF-A0A841PKR4-F1
#
_cell.length_a   1.000
_cell.length_b   1.000
_cell.length_c   1.000
_cell.angle_alpha   90.00
_cell.angle_beta   90.00
_cell.angle_gamma   90.00
#
_symmetry.space_group_name_H-M   'P 1'
#
loop_
_entity.id
_entity.type
_entity.pdbx_description
1 polymer ?
#
loop_
_entity_poly.entity_id
_entity_poly.type
_entity_poly.pdbx_seq_one_letter_code
_entity_poly.pdbx_strand_id
1 'polypeptide(L)' 'MDSELGIGNQDDDQPYELTCFAKKHGLTLPIADAVLFAKGHSRTACDTAALAFLCAVATYARKESAR' A
#
# COMPACT_ATOMS: atom_id res chain seq x y z
N MET A 1 4.42 -29.18 27.61
CA MET A 1 3.59 -29.05 26.40
C MET A 1 3.85 -27.67 25.88
N ASP A 2 4.81 -27.65 24.98
CA ASP A 2 5.80 -26.60 24.83
C ASP A 2 5.53 -25.95 23.48
N SER A 3 5.18 -24.66 23.53
CA SER A 3 5.32 -23.65 22.47
C SER A 3 5.15 -24.10 21.01
N GLU A 4 3.91 -24.06 20.49
CA GLU A 4 3.68 -23.95 19.04
C GLU A 4 3.10 -22.56 18.71
N LEU A 5 4.05 -21.69 18.41
CA LEU A 5 4.01 -20.35 17.84
C LEU A 5 2.67 -19.92 17.22
N GLY A 6 1.83 -19.24 18.02
CA GLY A 6 0.79 -18.34 17.54
C GLY A 6 1.38 -17.04 16.97
N ILE A 7 2.24 -17.12 15.96
CA ILE A 7 2.59 -15.96 15.11
C ILE A 7 1.58 -15.91 13.98
N GLY A 8 0.30 -15.71 14.31
CA GLY A 8 -0.61 -15.09 13.36
C GLY A 8 -0.16 -13.65 13.22
N ASN A 9 0.11 -13.17 12.01
CA ASN A 9 0.53 -11.81 11.72
C ASN A 9 -0.45 -10.75 12.28
N GLN A 10 -0.38 -10.44 13.57
CA GLN A 10 -1.19 -9.38 14.19
C GLN A 10 -0.84 -8.00 13.59
N ASP A 11 0.29 -7.89 12.90
CA ASP A 11 0.69 -6.69 12.16
C ASP A 11 -0.19 -6.45 10.92
N ASP A 12 -0.76 -7.48 10.28
CA ASP A 12 -1.60 -7.32 9.08
C ASP A 12 -3.00 -6.76 9.39
N ASP A 13 -3.45 -6.91 10.63
CA ASP A 13 -4.72 -6.37 11.14
C ASP A 13 -4.58 -4.91 11.63
N GLN A 14 -3.35 -4.41 11.80
CA GLN A 14 -3.15 -3.01 12.19
C GLN A 14 -3.17 -2.08 10.98
N PRO A 15 -3.99 -1.00 11.00
CA PRO A 15 -4.06 -0.04 9.91
C PRO A 15 -2.68 0.58 9.64
N TYR A 16 -2.41 0.87 8.37
CA TYR A 16 -1.16 1.53 7.98
C TYR A 16 -1.09 2.93 8.57
N GLU A 17 0.05 3.24 9.20
CA GLU A 17 0.42 4.63 9.45
C GLU A 17 0.66 5.34 8.12
N LEU A 18 -0.06 6.45 7.90
CA LEU A 18 -0.09 7.19 6.63
C LEU A 18 1.32 7.58 6.17
N THR A 19 2.14 8.07 7.09
CA THR A 19 3.51 8.52 6.80
C THR A 19 4.44 7.37 6.44
N CYS A 20 4.32 6.23 7.14
CA CYS A 20 5.06 5.00 6.85
C CYS A 20 4.69 4.44 5.48
N PHE A 21 3.39 4.43 5.15
CA PHE A 21 2.90 3.97 3.85
C PHE A 21 3.39 4.85 2.70
N ALA A 22 3.27 6.17 2.86
CA ALA A 22 3.77 7.15 1.89
C ALA A 22 5.27 6.95 1.63
N LYS A 23 6.07 6.82 2.69
CA LYS A 23 7.52 6.60 2.60
C LYS A 23 7.86 5.26 1.94
N LYS A 24 7.15 4.17 2.28
CA LYS A 24 7.38 2.84 1.72
C LYS A 24 7.18 2.80 0.20
N HIS A 25 6.14 3.46 -0.29
CA HIS A 25 5.75 3.42 -1.71
C HIS A 25 6.22 4.64 -2.52
N GLY A 26 6.94 5.57 -1.90
CA GLY A 26 7.39 6.80 -2.56
C GLY A 26 6.23 7.70 -3.00
N LEU A 27 5.11 7.67 -2.27
CA LEU A 27 3.91 8.44 -2.56
C LEU A 27 3.93 9.76 -1.77
N THR A 28 3.22 10.76 -2.29
CA THR A 28 2.90 11.95 -1.51
C THR A 28 1.83 11.62 -0.46
N LEU A 29 1.78 12.37 0.64
CA LEU A 29 0.79 12.14 1.71
C LEU A 29 -0.67 12.13 1.19
N PRO A 30 -1.11 13.02 0.29
CA PRO A 30 -2.48 12.97 -0.23
C PRO A 30 -2.79 11.71 -1.04
N ILE A 31 -1.82 11.19 -1.81
CA ILE A 31 -2.01 9.96 -2.60
C ILE A 31 -2.05 8.74 -1.68
N ALA A 32 -1.15 8.71 -0.69
CA ALA A 32 -1.13 7.68 0.34
C ALA A 32 -2.48 7.63 1.09
N ASP A 33 -3.03 8.78 1.47
CA ASP A 33 -4.30 8.89 2.19
C ASP A 33 -5.46 8.36 1.34
N ALA A 34 -5.54 8.75 0.07
CA ALA A 34 -6.55 8.27 -0.86
C ALA A 34 -6.49 6.73 -1.06
N VAL A 35 -5.29 6.15 -1.14
CA VAL A 35 -5.12 4.70 -1.30
C VAL A 35 -5.55 3.95 -0.05
N LEU A 36 -5.17 4.43 1.15
CA LEU A 36 -5.57 3.82 2.42
C LEU A 36 -7.09 3.95 2.65
N PHE A 37 -7.67 5.12 2.37
CA PHE A 37 -9.11 5.34 2.45
C PHE A 37 -9.90 4.38 1.55
N ALA A 38 -9.41 4.12 0.33
CA ALA A 38 -10.12 3.29 -0.64
C ALA A 38 -10.07 1.77 -0.34
N LYS A 39 -9.04 1.28 0.36
CA LYS A 39 -8.81 -0.17 0.56
C LYS A 39 -9.12 -0.67 1.97
N GLY A 40 -9.31 0.21 2.94
CA GLY A 40 -9.59 -0.16 4.33
C GLY A 40 -8.36 -0.66 5.07
N HIS A 41 -8.55 -1.35 6.21
CA HIS A 41 -7.46 -1.63 7.16
C HIS A 41 -6.51 -2.77 6.74
N SER A 42 -6.78 -3.49 5.65
CA SER A 42 -5.93 -4.61 5.23
C SER A 42 -4.63 -4.12 4.59
N ARG A 43 -3.49 -4.35 5.25
CA ARG A 43 -2.17 -3.95 4.74
C ARG A 43 -1.85 -4.54 3.37
N THR A 44 -2.14 -5.83 3.18
CA THR A 44 -1.93 -6.51 1.89
C THR A 44 -2.74 -5.87 0.76
N ALA A 45 -3.99 -5.47 1.02
CA ALA A 45 -4.82 -4.80 0.03
C ALA A 45 -4.29 -3.40 -0.33
N CYS A 46 -3.82 -2.65 0.67
CA CYS A 46 -3.21 -1.34 0.50
C CYS A 46 -1.90 -1.40 -0.30
N ASP A 47 -1.02 -2.36 0.00
CA ASP A 47 0.23 -2.56 -0.73
C ASP A 47 -0.01 -2.93 -2.20
N THR A 48 -0.97 -3.83 -2.45
CA THR A 48 -1.37 -4.19 -3.81
C THR A 48 -1.93 -2.99 -4.58
N ALA A 49 -2.71 -2.14 -3.91
CA ALA A 49 -3.28 -0.94 -4.52
C ALA A 49 -2.22 0.11 -4.84
N ALA A 50 -1.25 0.35 -3.94
CA ALA A 50 -0.13 1.23 -4.21
C ALA A 50 0.67 0.76 -5.43
N LEU A 51 0.96 -0.53 -5.52
CA LEU A 51 1.67 -1.09 -6.67
C LEU A 51 0.88 -0.91 -7.97
N ALA A 52 -0.42 -1.22 -7.95
CA ALA A 52 -1.30 -1.05 -9.11
C ALA A 52 -1.36 0.42 -9.56
N PHE A 53 -1.45 1.36 -8.60
CA PHE A 53 -1.43 2.79 -8.87
C PHE A 53 -0.11 3.22 -9.55
N LEU A 54 1.03 2.81 -9.00
CA LEU A 54 2.35 3.14 -9.58
C LEU A 54 2.51 2.56 -11.00
N CYS A 55 2.06 1.33 -11.22
CA CYS A 55 2.05 0.72 -12.56
C CYS A 55 1.16 1.49 -13.55
N ALA A 56 0.00 1.96 -13.10
CA ALA A 56 -0.91 2.77 -13.92
C ALA A 56 -0.27 4.12 -14.27
N VAL A 57 0.33 4.81 -13.29
CA VAL A 57 1.04 6.08 -13.50
C VAL A 57 2.21 5.91 -14.48
N ALA A 58 3.03 4.87 -14.31
CA ALA A 58 4.13 4.58 -15.22
C ALA A 58 3.67 4.27 -16.65
N THR A 59 2.51 3.60 -16.79
CA THR A 59 1.91 3.31 -18.10
C THR A 59 1.34 4.57 -18.74
N TYR A 60 0.70 5.43 -17.94
CA TYR A 60 0.17 6.71 -18.39
C TYR A 60 1.28 7.64 -18.88
N ALA A 61 2.36 7.80 -18.10
CA ALA A 61 3.50 8.63 -18.47
C ALA A 61 4.15 8.18 -19.80
N ARG A 62 4.28 6.86 -20.02
CA ARG A 62 4.77 6.32 -21.30
C ARG A 62 3.87 6.64 -22.47
N LYS A 63 2.55 6.64 -22.27
CA LYS A 63 1.57 6.98 -23.31
C LYS A 63 1.56 8.47 -23.63
N GLU A 64 1.74 9.34 -22.63
CA GLU A 64 1.85 10.79 -22.83
C GLU A 64 3.12 11.17 -23.60
N SER A 65 4.27 10.56 -23.28
CA SER A 65 5.53 10.82 -24.01
C SER A 65 5.52 10.35 -25.46
N ALA A 66 4.60 9.47 -25.84
CA ALA A 66 4.43 8.97 -27.20
C ALA A 66 3.41 9.78 -28.02
N ARG A 67 2.78 10.80 -27.41
CA ARG A 67 1.79 11.68 -28.04
C ARG A 67 2.44 13.01 -28.43
#